data_AF-A0A925S7J6-F1
#
_entry.id   AF-A0A925S7J6-F1
#
_cell.length_a   1.000
_cell.length_b   1.000
_cell.length_c   1.000
_cell.angle_alpha   90.00
_cell.angle_beta   90.00
_cell.angle_gamma   90.00
#
_symmetry.space_group_name_H-M   'P 1'
#
loop_
_entity.id
_entity.type
_entity.pdbx_description
1 polymer ?
#
loop_
_entity_poly.entity_id
_entity_poly.type
_entity_poly.pdbx_seq_one_letter_code
_entity_poly.pdbx_strand_id
1 'polypeptide(L)'
;MKKMKLVMVGNGMAGVRTLEELLKISPDLYDITVFGAEPHPNYNRILLSPVLAGEQTLDEIVLNPLSWYEENNIKLHLGKKVVEVDRNKRVVKSSDGTEEAYDRLLIATGSNPFILPVPGKDLPGVISYRDIADTDAMIDAAKQYQHAVVIGGGL
;
A
#
# COMPACT_ATOMS: atom_id res chain seq x y z
N MET A 1 -8.19 -19.39 -24.27
CA MET A 1 -8.89 -19.72 -23.00
C MET A 1 -9.14 -18.44 -22.24
N LYS A 2 -10.24 -18.31 -21.49
CA LYS A 2 -10.51 -17.10 -20.68
C LYS A 2 -9.59 -17.09 -19.46
N LYS A 3 -8.84 -16.01 -19.23
CA LYS A 3 -8.01 -15.86 -18.02
C LYS A 3 -8.92 -15.83 -16.78
N MET A 4 -8.48 -16.43 -15.67
CA MET A 4 -9.20 -16.34 -14.39
C MET A 4 -9.03 -14.96 -13.78
N LYS A 5 -10.04 -14.43 -13.09
CA LYS A 5 -9.92 -13.14 -12.40
C LYS A 5 -9.16 -13.30 -11.09
N LEU A 6 -8.03 -12.63 -10.95
CA LEU A 6 -7.29 -12.51 -9.69
C LEU A 6 -7.43 -11.09 -9.17
N VAL A 7 -8.03 -10.95 -7.99
CA VAL A 7 -8.03 -9.67 -7.26
C VAL A 7 -7.01 -9.74 -6.12
N MET A 8 -6.11 -8.76 -6.06
CA MET A 8 -5.19 -8.56 -4.95
C MET A 8 -5.59 -7.33 -4.13
N VAL A 9 -5.70 -7.49 -2.82
CA VAL A 9 -6.00 -6.42 -1.88
C VAL A 9 -4.73 -6.07 -1.10
N GLY A 10 -4.17 -4.89 -1.36
CA GLY A 10 -2.92 -4.41 -0.78
C GLY A 10 -1.81 -4.32 -1.82
N ASN A 11 -1.43 -3.08 -2.17
CA ASN A 11 -0.38 -2.76 -3.15
C ASN A 11 1.02 -2.66 -2.51
N GLY A 12 1.32 -3.52 -1.54
CA GLY A 12 2.61 -3.52 -0.83
C GLY A 12 3.64 -4.48 -1.43
N MET A 13 4.88 -4.43 -0.93
CA MET A 13 6.00 -5.26 -1.41
C MET A 13 5.68 -6.76 -1.49
N ALA A 14 5.01 -7.33 -0.49
CA ALA A 14 4.68 -8.76 -0.46
C ALA A 14 3.68 -9.16 -1.56
N GLY A 15 2.65 -8.34 -1.77
CA GLY A 15 1.63 -8.57 -2.79
C GLY A 15 2.22 -8.47 -4.19
N VAL A 16 2.90 -7.36 -4.48
CA VAL A 16 3.49 -7.15 -5.81
C VAL A 16 4.58 -8.16 -6.11
N ARG A 17 5.41 -8.55 -5.13
CA ARG A 17 6.38 -9.63 -5.33
C ARG A 17 5.73 -10.95 -5.73
N THR A 18 4.55 -11.25 -5.16
CA THR A 18 3.79 -12.44 -5.55
C THR A 18 3.34 -12.34 -7.01
N LEU A 19 2.92 -11.17 -7.47
CA LEU A 19 2.53 -10.95 -8.87
C LEU A 19 3.74 -11.04 -9.82
N GLU A 20 4.90 -10.49 -9.44
CA GLU A 20 6.14 -10.61 -10.22
C GLU A 20 6.50 -12.07 -10.48
N GLU A 21 6.48 -12.92 -9.44
CA GLU A 21 6.78 -14.34 -9.60
C GLU A 21 5.68 -15.09 -10.36
N LEU A 22 4.41 -14.73 -10.12
CA LEU A 22 3.29 -15.31 -10.84
C LEU A 22 3.36 -15.06 -12.35
N LEU A 23 3.72 -13.84 -12.76
CA LEU A 23 3.86 -13.47 -14.16
C LEU A 23 5.02 -14.19 -14.84
N LYS A 24 6.10 -14.52 -14.12
CA LYS A 24 7.20 -15.33 -14.66
C LYS A 24 6.80 -16.77 -14.93
N ILE A 25 6.04 -17.38 -14.02
CA ILE A 25 5.68 -18.81 -14.11
C ILE A 25 4.41 -19.06 -14.94
N SER A 26 3.52 -18.07 -15.04
CA SER A 26 2.18 -18.23 -15.63
C SER A 26 1.60 -16.89 -16.13
N PRO A 27 2.23 -16.24 -17.12
CA PRO A 27 1.85 -14.90 -17.59
C PRO A 27 0.42 -14.82 -18.14
N ASP A 28 -0.13 -15.94 -18.61
CA ASP A 28 -1.44 -15.99 -19.24
C ASP A 28 -2.56 -16.60 -18.40
N LEU A 29 -2.30 -16.91 -17.13
CA LEU A 29 -3.28 -17.59 -16.29
C LEU A 29 -4.36 -16.65 -15.74
N TYR A 30 -3.99 -15.42 -15.40
CA TYR A 30 -4.86 -14.48 -14.69
C TYR A 30 -5.06 -13.14 -15.40
N ASP A 31 -6.28 -12.62 -15.28
CA ASP A 31 -6.65 -11.22 -15.46
C ASP A 31 -6.56 -10.56 -14.07
N ILE A 32 -5.57 -9.68 -13.87
CA ILE A 32 -5.12 -9.25 -12.55
C ILE A 32 -5.65 -7.85 -12.26
N THR A 33 -6.31 -7.70 -11.11
CA THR A 33 -6.69 -6.39 -10.56
C THR A 33 -6.10 -6.21 -9.17
N VAL A 34 -5.55 -5.02 -8.91
CA VAL A 34 -4.89 -4.68 -7.64
C VAL A 34 -5.57 -3.47 -7.01
N PHE A 35 -5.87 -3.56 -5.72
CA PHE A 35 -6.32 -2.43 -4.91
C PHE A 35 -5.21 -1.96 -3.97
N GLY A 36 -4.86 -0.68 -4.07
CA GLY A 36 -4.00 0.04 -3.12
C GLY A 36 -4.81 1.09 -2.37
N ALA A 37 -4.68 1.12 -1.03
CA ALA A 37 -5.32 2.16 -0.22
C ALA A 37 -4.60 3.51 -0.34
N GLU A 38 -3.30 3.49 -0.63
CA GLU A 38 -2.46 4.68 -0.85
C GLU A 38 -2.57 5.14 -2.31
N PRO A 39 -2.39 6.45 -2.61
CA PRO A 39 -2.46 7.00 -3.97
C PRO A 39 -1.14 6.85 -4.76
N HIS A 40 -0.32 5.83 -4.45
CA HIS A 40 1.02 5.65 -4.99
C HIS A 40 1.25 4.23 -5.54
N PRO A 41 2.14 4.04 -6.53
CA PRO A 41 2.65 2.71 -6.86
C PRO A 41 3.34 2.07 -5.65
N ASN A 42 3.67 0.78 -5.74
CA ASN A 42 4.38 0.11 -4.65
C ASN A 42 5.82 0.62 -4.54
N TYR A 43 6.28 0.74 -3.29
CA TYR A 43 7.59 1.25 -2.95
C TYR A 43 8.24 0.41 -1.86
N ASN A 44 9.55 0.56 -1.71
CA ASN A 44 10.31 -0.07 -0.65
C ASN A 44 10.12 0.71 0.66
N ARG A 45 9.14 0.29 1.46
CA ARG A 45 8.81 0.94 2.73
C ARG A 45 9.98 1.01 3.72
N ILE A 46 10.96 0.10 3.63
CA ILE A 46 12.15 0.12 4.49
C ILE A 46 12.97 1.39 4.26
N LEU A 47 12.90 1.96 3.04
CA LEU A 47 13.63 3.17 2.65
C LEU A 47 12.89 4.47 2.99
N LEU A 48 11.76 4.43 3.69
CA LEU A 48 11.12 5.67 4.18
C LEU A 48 12.04 6.43 5.14
N SER A 49 12.90 5.75 5.93
CA SER A 49 13.79 6.42 6.88
C SER A 49 14.87 7.26 6.19
N PRO A 50 15.57 6.76 5.15
CA PRO A 50 16.38 7.60 4.26
C PRO A 50 15.61 8.77 3.63
N VAL A 51 14.35 8.57 3.24
CA VAL A 51 13.52 9.67 2.70
C VAL A 51 13.26 10.74 3.75
N LEU A 52 12.86 10.34 4.96
CA LEU A 52 12.64 11.24 6.09
C LEU A 52 13.92 12.01 6.46
N ALA A 53 15.08 11.37 6.34
CA ALA A 53 16.39 11.99 6.57
C ALA A 53 16.84 12.93 5.42
N GLY A 54 16.13 12.94 4.29
CA GLY A 54 16.50 13.71 3.10
C GLY A 54 17.65 13.09 2.29
N GLU A 55 17.97 11.82 2.54
CA GLU A 55 19.04 11.08 1.86
C GLU A 55 18.55 10.46 0.53
N GLN A 56 17.25 10.22 0.42
CA GLN A 56 16.59 9.70 -0.77
C GLN A 56 15.28 10.44 -1.05
N THR A 57 14.80 10.31 -2.28
CA THR A 57 13.50 10.81 -2.74
C THR A 57 12.48 9.68 -2.84
N LEU A 58 11.18 10.02 -2.87
CA LEU A 58 10.11 9.04 -3.02
C LEU A 58 10.24 8.25 -4.35
N ASP A 59 10.66 8.91 -5.42
CA ASP A 59 10.82 8.28 -6.74
C ASP A 59 11.93 7.22 -6.73
N GLU A 60 13.01 7.44 -5.96
CA GLU A 60 14.13 6.49 -5.84
C GLU A 60 13.76 5.19 -5.09
N ILE A 61 12.66 5.20 -4.33
CA ILE A 61 12.22 4.05 -3.56
C ILE A 61 11.05 3.30 -4.20
N VAL A 62 10.54 3.77 -5.36
CA VAL A 62 9.52 3.06 -6.13
C VAL A 62 10.08 1.74 -6.65
N LEU A 63 9.37 0.64 -6.42
CA LEU A 63 9.79 -0.70 -6.86
C LEU A 63 9.29 -1.02 -8.26
N ASN A 64 8.03 -0.72 -8.53
CA ASN A 64 7.43 -0.89 -9.85
C ASN A 64 6.71 0.41 -10.23
N PRO A 65 7.15 1.12 -11.27
CA PRO A 65 6.48 2.34 -11.72
C PRO A 65 5.08 2.00 -12.27
N LEU A 66 4.23 3.02 -12.45
CA LEU A 66 2.88 2.83 -13.01
C LEU A 66 2.91 2.11 -14.37
N SER A 67 3.90 2.41 -15.22
CA SER A 67 4.09 1.76 -16.52
C SER A 67 4.26 0.25 -16.40
N TRP A 68 4.86 -0.26 -15.32
CA TRP A 68 5.01 -1.70 -15.11
C TRP A 68 3.66 -2.41 -14.99
N TYR A 69 2.68 -1.77 -14.33
CA TYR A 69 1.33 -2.33 -14.21
C TYR A 69 0.65 -2.34 -15.58
N GLU A 70 0.78 -1.27 -16.36
CA GLU A 70 0.23 -1.15 -17.71
C GLU A 70 0.84 -2.19 -18.67
N GLU A 71 2.17 -2.29 -18.69
CA GLU A 71 2.93 -3.24 -19.51
C GLU A 71 2.57 -4.71 -19.20
N ASN A 72 2.24 -5.01 -17.94
CA ASN A 72 1.82 -6.35 -17.51
C ASN A 72 0.29 -6.56 -17.56
N ASN A 73 -0.47 -5.62 -18.12
CA ASN A 73 -1.94 -5.67 -18.19
C ASN A 73 -2.60 -5.85 -16.81
N ILE A 74 -2.03 -5.24 -15.77
CA ILE A 74 -2.58 -5.23 -14.41
C ILE A 74 -3.47 -4.01 -14.26
N LYS A 75 -4.73 -4.23 -13.92
CA LYS A 75 -5.64 -3.13 -13.55
C LYS A 75 -5.34 -2.66 -12.13
N LEU A 76 -4.77 -1.47 -11.99
CA LEU A 76 -4.42 -0.89 -10.69
C LEU A 76 -5.45 0.15 -10.25
N HIS A 77 -6.00 -0.04 -9.05
CA HIS A 77 -6.86 0.92 -8.36
C HIS A 77 -6.10 1.56 -7.19
N LEU A 78 -5.57 2.77 -7.39
CA LEU A 78 -4.89 3.56 -6.36
C LEU A 78 -5.87 4.40 -5.54
N GLY A 79 -5.54 4.64 -4.27
CA GLY A 79 -6.40 5.40 -3.34
C GLY A 79 -7.73 4.71 -3.02
N LYS A 80 -7.87 3.42 -3.35
CA LYS A 80 -9.11 2.65 -3.19
C LYS A 80 -8.95 1.61 -2.10
N LYS A 81 -9.24 2.03 -0.86
CA LYS A 81 -9.23 1.14 0.29
C LYS A 81 -10.39 0.14 0.20
N VAL A 82 -10.07 -1.15 0.14
CA VAL A 82 -11.06 -2.22 0.26
C VAL A 82 -11.66 -2.23 1.67
N VAL A 83 -12.99 -2.28 1.75
CA VAL A 83 -13.75 -2.28 3.00
C VAL A 83 -14.58 -3.54 3.20
N GLU A 84 -14.85 -4.30 2.14
CA GLU A 84 -15.69 -5.49 2.21
C GLU A 84 -15.26 -6.55 1.18
N VAL A 85 -15.42 -7.82 1.56
CA VAL A 85 -15.31 -8.98 0.67
C VAL A 85 -16.58 -9.81 0.80
N ASP A 86 -17.46 -9.73 -0.20
CA ASP A 86 -18.64 -10.60 -0.30
C ASP A 86 -18.20 -11.95 -0.87
N ARG A 87 -18.05 -12.94 0.01
CA ARG A 87 -17.61 -14.29 -0.37
C ARG A 87 -18.67 -15.11 -1.10
N ASN A 88 -19.95 -14.79 -0.92
CA ASN A 88 -21.05 -15.47 -1.60
C ASN A 88 -21.12 -15.04 -3.06
N LYS A 89 -20.99 -13.73 -3.32
CA LYS A 89 -20.93 -13.17 -4.67
C LYS A 89 -19.54 -13.19 -5.30
N ARG A 90 -18.51 -13.43 -4.49
CA ARG A 90 -17.07 -13.34 -4.86
C ARG A 90 -16.71 -11.97 -5.43
N VAL A 91 -17.01 -10.93 -4.66
CA VAL A 91 -16.73 -9.53 -5.02
C VAL A 91 -15.94 -8.85 -3.91
N VAL A 92 -14.96 -8.04 -4.31
CA VAL A 92 -14.25 -7.10 -3.45
C VAL A 92 -14.84 -5.70 -3.66
N LYS A 93 -15.06 -4.96 -2.57
CA LYS A 93 -15.61 -3.60 -2.61
C LYS A 93 -14.72 -2.60 -1.88
N SER A 94 -14.44 -1.47 -2.53
CA SER A 94 -13.73 -0.35 -1.91
C SER A 94 -14.66 0.69 -1.30
N SER A 95 -14.07 1.58 -0.49
CA SER A 95 -14.77 2.65 0.23
C SER A 95 -15.51 3.64 -0.67
N ASP A 96 -15.06 3.80 -1.92
CA ASP A 96 -15.71 4.64 -2.94
C ASP A 96 -16.82 3.90 -3.73
N GLY A 97 -17.08 2.63 -3.38
CA GLY A 97 -18.06 1.79 -4.06
C GLY A 97 -17.55 1.07 -5.32
N THR A 98 -16.27 1.19 -5.69
CA THR A 98 -15.70 0.37 -6.76
C THR A 98 -15.78 -1.11 -6.39
N GLU A 99 -16.24 -1.94 -7.31
CA GLU A 99 -16.42 -3.38 -7.11
C GLU A 99 -15.69 -4.18 -8.19
N GLU A 100 -15.04 -5.27 -7.78
CA GLU A 100 -14.37 -6.21 -8.70
C GLU A 100 -14.69 -7.66 -8.31
N ALA A 101 -15.20 -8.42 -9.28
CA ALA A 101 -15.46 -9.85 -9.12
C ALA A 101 -14.16 -10.66 -9.25
N TYR A 102 -14.04 -11.75 -8.48
CA TYR A 102 -12.84 -12.57 -8.45
C TYR A 102 -13.11 -14.08 -8.56
N ASP A 103 -12.20 -14.79 -9.22
CA ASP A 103 -12.09 -16.25 -9.13
C ASP A 103 -11.09 -16.67 -8.05
N ARG A 104 -10.06 -15.86 -7.84
CA ARG A 104 -9.06 -15.97 -6.78
C ARG A 104 -8.84 -14.61 -6.13
N LEU A 105 -8.66 -14.63 -4.81
CA LEU A 105 -8.43 -13.44 -3.99
C LEU A 105 -7.11 -13.61 -3.26
N LEU A 106 -6.23 -12.61 -3.37
CA LEU A 106 -4.99 -12.49 -2.60
C LEU A 106 -5.13 -11.33 -1.62
N ILE A 107 -4.98 -11.60 -0.32
CA ILE A 107 -5.00 -10.58 0.73
C ILE A 107 -3.56 -10.31 1.15
N ALA A 108 -3.06 -9.12 0.80
CA ALA A 108 -1.70 -8.65 1.03
C ALA A 108 -1.69 -7.25 1.70
N THR A 109 -2.63 -7.01 2.61
CA THR A 109 -2.87 -5.69 3.23
C THR A 109 -1.80 -5.24 4.21
N GLY A 110 -0.89 -6.13 4.60
CA GLY A 110 0.10 -5.85 5.64
C GLY A 110 -0.57 -5.53 6.98
N SER A 111 -0.05 -4.54 7.68
CA SER A 111 -0.48 -4.11 9.02
C SER A 111 -0.55 -2.58 9.15
N ASN A 112 -1.26 -2.12 10.18
CA ASN A 112 -1.33 -0.72 10.60
C ASN A 112 -0.55 -0.51 11.90
N PRO A 113 -0.03 0.71 12.15
CA PRO A 113 0.57 1.07 13.43
C PRO A 113 -0.41 0.88 14.59
N PHE A 114 0.10 0.42 15.73
CA PHE A 114 -0.67 0.41 16.96
C PHE A 114 -0.58 1.79 17.63
N ILE A 115 -1.71 2.48 17.72
CA ILE A 115 -1.79 3.77 18.41
C ILE A 115 -2.10 3.50 19.90
N LEU A 116 -1.23 3.99 20.79
CA LEU A 116 -1.39 3.80 22.23
C LEU A 116 -2.74 4.39 22.72
N PRO A 117 -3.54 3.63 23.50
CA PRO A 117 -4.84 4.08 23.99
C PRO A 117 -4.68 4.98 25.23
N VAL A 118 -3.95 6.07 25.10
CA VAL A 118 -3.66 7.04 26.18
C VAL A 118 -4.25 8.41 25.86
N PRO A 119 -4.57 9.23 26.88
CA PRO A 119 -5.00 10.61 26.66
C PRO A 119 -4.00 11.38 25.79
N GLY A 120 -4.51 12.14 24.82
CA GLY A 120 -3.70 12.94 23.92
C GLY A 120 -3.25 12.24 22.63
N LYS A 121 -3.61 10.97 22.40
CA LYS A 121 -3.25 10.21 21.19
C LYS A 121 -3.70 10.85 19.86
N ASP A 122 -4.71 11.72 19.91
CA ASP A 122 -5.29 12.40 18.74
C ASP A 122 -4.88 13.89 18.68
N LEU A 123 -3.92 14.34 19.49
CA LEU A 123 -3.43 15.71 19.47
C LEU A 123 -2.65 16.00 18.17
N PRO A 124 -2.71 17.23 17.63
CA PRO A 124 -1.84 17.65 16.55
C PRO A 124 -0.37 17.40 16.90
N GLY A 125 0.38 16.82 15.96
CA GLY A 125 1.80 16.46 16.16
C GLY A 125 2.04 15.04 16.69
N VAL A 126 0.99 14.29 17.06
CA VAL A 126 1.09 12.84 17.26
C VAL A 126 0.97 12.17 15.91
N ILE A 127 2.09 11.64 15.40
CA ILE A 127 2.20 11.09 14.04
C ILE A 127 2.66 9.63 14.14
N SER A 128 2.01 8.74 13.41
CA SER A 128 2.52 7.37 13.19
C SER A 128 3.63 7.38 12.15
N TYR A 129 4.34 6.25 12.00
CA TYR A 129 5.36 6.13 10.98
C TYR A 129 5.22 4.80 10.22
N ARG A 130 4.56 4.85 9.06
CA ARG A 130 4.22 3.67 8.28
C ARG A 130 4.26 3.88 6.78
N ASP A 131 3.76 4.99 6.30
CA ASP A 131 3.55 5.26 4.88
C ASP A 131 4.10 6.62 4.45
N ILE A 132 3.90 6.94 3.19
CA ILE A 132 4.38 8.21 2.61
C ILE A 132 3.68 9.40 3.27
N ALA A 133 2.39 9.29 3.58
CA ALA A 133 1.65 10.38 4.21
C ALA A 133 2.16 10.66 5.64
N ASP A 134 2.47 9.61 6.40
CA ASP A 134 3.15 9.73 7.70
C ASP A 134 4.52 10.43 7.55
N THR A 135 5.29 10.03 6.54
CA THR A 135 6.63 10.59 6.27
C THR A 135 6.55 12.08 5.93
N ASP A 136 5.65 12.47 5.03
CA ASP A 136 5.42 13.86 4.65
C ASP A 136 4.96 14.69 5.86
N ALA A 137 4.05 14.15 6.68
CA ALA A 137 3.61 14.82 7.90
C ALA A 137 4.77 15.06 8.90
N MET A 138 5.69 14.10 9.03
CA MET A 138 6.88 14.26 9.87
C MET A 138 7.85 15.30 9.29
N ILE A 139 8.07 15.31 7.97
CA ILE A 139 8.91 16.32 7.29
C ILE A 139 8.33 17.72 7.51
N ASP A 140 7.02 17.89 7.36
CA ASP A 140 6.35 19.18 7.59
C ASP A 140 6.39 19.61 9.06
N ALA A 141 6.22 18.68 9.99
CA ALA A 141 6.38 18.96 11.41
C ALA A 141 7.80 19.41 11.76
N ALA A 142 8.83 18.78 11.17
CA ALA A 142 10.23 19.13 11.39
C ALA A 142 10.61 20.54 10.90
N LYS A 143 9.86 21.11 9.95
CA LYS A 143 10.03 22.51 9.53
C LYS A 143 9.53 23.51 10.57
N GLN A 144 8.61 23.09 11.45
CA GLN A 144 7.93 23.97 12.41
C GLN A 144 8.42 23.77 13.85
N TYR A 145 8.81 22.55 14.21
CA TYR A 145 9.13 22.17 15.59
C TYR A 145 10.58 21.69 15.71
N GLN A 146 11.18 21.92 16.88
CA GLN A 146 12.59 21.57 17.16
C GLN A 146 12.76 20.40 18.13
N HIS A 147 11.70 20.00 18.83
CA HIS A 147 11.74 18.92 19.81
C HIS A 147 10.80 17.80 19.39
N ALA A 148 11.30 16.57 19.41
CA ALA A 148 10.54 15.36 19.12
C ALA A 148 10.69 14.35 20.26
N VAL A 149 9.64 13.57 20.50
CA VAL A 149 9.65 12.44 21.44
C VAL A 149 9.24 11.19 20.66
N VAL A 150 10.09 10.17 20.67
CA VAL A 150 9.80 8.89 20.04
C VAL A 150 9.21 7.95 21.08
N ILE A 151 8.01 7.43 20.82
CA ILE A 151 7.34 6.47 21.69
C ILE A 151 7.41 5.09 21.05
N GLY A 152 8.36 4.29 21.53
CA GLY A 152 8.65 2.94 21.04
C GLY A 152 10.10 2.81 20.60
N GLY A 153 10.81 1.81 21.15
CA GLY A 153 12.20 1.50 20.79
C GLY A 153 12.32 0.36 19.78
N GLY A 154 11.33 0.21 18.90
CA GLY A 154 11.35 -0.77 17.81
C GLY A 154 12.36 -0.40 16.73
N LEU A 155 12.71 -1.37 15.88
CA LEU A 155 13.64 -1.22 14.76
C LEU A 155 12.92 -0.91 13.46
#